data_AF-A0A672J448-F1
#
_entry.id   AF-A0A672J448-F1
#
_cell.length_a   1.000
_cell.length_b   1.000
_cell.length_c   1.000
_cell.angle_alpha   90.00
_cell.angle_beta   90.00
_cell.angle_gamma   90.00
#
_symmetry.space_group_name_H-M   'P 1'
#
loop_
_entity.id
_entity.type
_entity.pdbx_description
1 polymer ?
#
loop_
_entity_poly.entity_id
_entity_poly.type
_entity_poly.pdbx_seq_one_letter_code
_entity_poly.pdbx_strand_id
1 'polypeptide(L)'
;MLTGAENGEATPADPYTRSGYLFADCSYKDLLEVPVGLPSNVFAVSLAGNKIKVLKSKSFINITQVTALWLEDNEIVTIERGTLAPLTQLFNMDISHNKIVNFPWEDLVNLTALRTLKMNNNEMVNLPMDCLSKCTAGSWWSCGAGPECQTLPLLKIKLILLSNREVKNP
;
A
#
# COMPACT_ATOMS: atom_id res chain seq x y z
N MET A 1 11.81 18.45 19.02
CA MET A 1 12.19 19.11 17.76
C MET A 1 12.89 18.05 16.93
N LEU A 2 12.21 17.46 15.94
CA LEU A 2 12.87 16.52 15.03
C LEU A 2 13.49 17.34 13.89
N THR A 3 14.77 17.66 14.06
CA THR A 3 15.66 18.06 12.96
C THR A 3 16.01 16.79 12.20
N GLY A 4 15.45 16.56 11.02
CA GLY A 4 15.79 15.35 10.26
C GLY A 4 14.80 14.93 9.18
N ALA A 5 14.21 15.88 8.45
CA ALA A 5 14.01 15.61 7.02
C ALA A 5 15.39 15.80 6.38
N GLU A 6 16.26 14.80 6.53
CA GLU A 6 17.49 14.79 5.76
C GLU A 6 17.07 14.75 4.30
N ASN A 7 17.52 15.73 3.54
CA ASN A 7 17.51 15.69 2.09
C ASN A 7 18.39 14.51 1.70
N GLY A 8 17.84 13.29 1.72
CA GLY A 8 18.51 12.10 1.23
C GLY A 8 19.01 12.43 -0.16
N GLU A 9 20.32 12.40 -0.33
CA GLU A 9 20.99 12.71 -1.58
C GLU A 9 20.49 11.68 -2.59
N ALA A 10 19.48 12.08 -3.37
CA ALA A 10 18.81 11.21 -4.30
C ALA A 10 19.84 10.67 -5.28
N THR A 11 19.85 9.35 -5.45
CA THR A 11 20.71 8.74 -6.44
C THR A 11 20.32 9.29 -7.83
N PRO A 12 21.28 9.53 -8.75
CA PRO A 12 20.98 10.12 -10.07
C PRO A 12 20.03 9.31 -10.96
N ALA A 13 19.58 8.13 -10.51
CA ALA A 13 18.69 7.23 -11.22
C ALA A 13 17.21 7.30 -10.76
N ASP A 14 16.90 8.05 -9.70
CA ASP A 14 15.51 8.15 -9.22
C ASP A 14 14.71 9.15 -10.07
N PRO A 15 13.64 8.71 -10.77
CA PRO A 15 12.85 9.59 -11.65
C PRO A 15 12.05 10.67 -10.88
N TYR A 16 12.06 10.64 -9.54
CA TYR A 16 11.27 11.50 -8.67
C TYR A 16 11.98 12.82 -8.27
N THR A 17 13.28 12.96 -8.53
CA THR A 17 14.07 14.12 -8.09
C THR A 17 13.97 15.36 -8.99
N ARG A 18 13.23 15.30 -10.10
CA ARG A 18 13.33 16.33 -11.16
C ARG A 18 12.27 17.44 -11.15
N SER A 19 11.34 17.53 -10.20
CA SER A 19 10.27 18.54 -10.33
C SER A 19 9.59 18.97 -9.02
N GLY A 20 10.29 19.63 -8.09
CA GLY A 20 9.60 20.33 -6.97
C GLY A 20 8.72 19.48 -6.04
N TYR A 21 8.76 18.17 -6.19
CA TYR A 21 8.06 17.19 -5.37
C TYR A 21 8.95 16.80 -4.20
N LEU A 22 8.41 16.85 -2.99
CA LEU A 22 9.15 16.53 -1.78
C LEU A 22 9.15 15.02 -1.56
N PHE A 23 10.35 14.43 -1.46
CA PHE A 23 10.55 13.04 -1.08
C PHE A 23 10.99 12.97 0.39
N ALA A 24 10.32 12.15 1.20
CA ALA A 24 10.69 11.91 2.58
C ALA A 24 11.31 10.52 2.73
N ASP A 25 12.61 10.47 2.99
CA ASP A 25 13.33 9.22 3.25
C ASP A 25 13.44 8.94 4.75
N CYS A 26 12.72 7.92 5.19
CA CYS A 26 12.70 7.40 6.55
C CYS A 26 13.17 5.94 6.60
N SER A 27 13.88 5.47 5.58
CA SER A 27 14.28 4.06 5.44
C SER A 27 15.39 3.67 6.42
N TYR A 28 15.38 2.44 6.93
CA TYR A 28 16.43 1.87 7.78
C TYR A 28 16.75 2.66 9.07
N LYS A 29 15.71 3.20 9.72
CA LYS A 29 15.83 4.01 10.94
C LYS A 29 15.30 3.30 12.20
N ASP A 30 15.14 1.97 12.14
CA ASP A 30 14.59 1.14 13.21
C ASP A 30 13.21 1.64 13.73
N LEU A 31 12.43 2.30 12.88
CA LEU A 31 11.16 2.91 13.28
C LEU A 31 10.13 1.83 13.67
N LEU A 32 9.46 2.05 14.79
CA LEU A 32 8.39 1.17 15.28
C LEU A 32 6.99 1.60 14.78
N GLU A 33 6.87 2.85 14.34
CA GLU A 33 5.64 3.44 13.83
C GLU A 33 5.94 4.51 12.77
N VAL A 34 4.91 4.89 12.00
CA VAL A 34 5.01 5.97 11.02
C VAL A 34 5.28 7.30 11.75
N PRO A 35 6.33 8.07 11.37
CA PRO A 35 6.66 9.32 12.04
C PRO A 35 5.53 10.35 12.00
N VAL A 36 5.24 10.93 13.17
CA VAL A 36 4.35 12.09 13.25
C VAL A 36 5.06 13.33 12.71
N GLY A 37 4.37 14.13 11.89
CA GLY A 37 4.90 15.38 11.36
C GLY A 37 5.55 15.32 9.98
N LEU A 38 5.28 14.27 9.20
CA LEU A 38 5.59 14.29 7.77
C LEU A 38 4.92 15.51 7.10
N PRO A 39 5.63 16.23 6.21
CA PRO A 39 5.12 17.43 5.58
C PRO A 39 3.97 17.10 4.61
N SER A 40 2.92 17.92 4.61
CA SER A 40 1.70 17.64 3.85
C SER A 40 1.83 17.76 2.33
N ASN A 41 2.94 18.34 1.85
CA ASN A 41 3.31 18.43 0.44
C ASN A 41 4.29 17.32 0.01
N VAL A 42 4.50 16.30 0.84
CA VAL A 42 5.28 15.13 0.45
C VAL A 42 4.56 14.36 -0.65
N PHE A 43 5.30 14.05 -1.71
CA PHE A 43 4.82 13.34 -2.88
C PHE A 43 5.19 11.86 -2.85
N ALA A 44 6.29 11.53 -2.18
CA ALA A 44 6.82 10.18 -2.12
C ALA A 44 7.44 9.95 -0.74
N VAL A 45 7.12 8.82 -0.12
CA VAL A 45 7.58 8.49 1.24
C VAL A 45 8.18 7.10 1.23
N SER A 46 9.43 6.99 1.69
CA SER A 46 10.05 5.70 1.95
C SER A 46 10.15 5.44 3.44
N LEU A 47 9.54 4.34 3.88
CA LEU A 47 9.60 3.78 5.23
C LEU A 47 10.17 2.35 5.18
N ALA A 48 10.87 1.99 4.11
CA ALA A 48 11.43 0.66 3.88
C ALA A 48 12.46 0.26 4.95
N GLY A 49 12.56 -1.04 5.25
CA GLY A 49 13.60 -1.57 6.13
C GLY A 49 13.47 -1.11 7.59
N ASN A 50 12.26 -0.88 8.08
CA ASN A 50 11.98 -0.50 9.47
C ASN A 50 11.36 -1.66 10.26
N LYS A 51 10.90 -1.39 11.49
CA LYS A 51 10.29 -2.39 12.40
C LYS A 51 8.84 -2.06 12.69
N ILE A 52 8.14 -1.45 11.72
CA ILE A 52 6.75 -1.04 11.87
C ILE A 52 5.88 -2.28 11.90
N LYS A 53 5.03 -2.40 12.92
CA LYS A 53 4.16 -3.58 13.11
C LYS A 53 2.69 -3.33 12.78
N VAL A 54 2.23 -2.10 12.96
CA VAL A 54 0.84 -1.72 12.78
C VAL A 54 0.77 -0.38 12.06
N LEU A 55 0.00 -0.34 10.98
CA LEU A 55 -0.42 0.92 10.37
C LEU A 55 -1.78 1.30 10.95
N LYS A 56 -1.78 2.32 11.81
CA LYS A 56 -2.98 2.85 12.46
C LYS A 56 -3.77 3.72 11.49
N SER A 57 -5.08 3.83 11.67
CA SER A 57 -6.03 4.61 10.86
C SER A 57 -5.61 6.06 10.58
N LYS A 58 -4.82 6.67 11.46
CA LYS A 58 -4.35 8.06 11.32
C LYS A 58 -2.89 8.21 10.88
N SER A 59 -2.21 7.11 10.56
CA SER A 59 -0.77 7.12 10.25
C SER A 59 -0.42 8.00 9.05
N PHE A 60 -1.33 8.10 8.06
CA PHE A 60 -1.09 8.85 6.82
C PHE A 60 -2.06 10.01 6.60
N ILE A 61 -2.80 10.43 7.62
CA ILE A 61 -3.88 11.42 7.47
C ILE A 61 -3.39 12.81 7.01
N ASN A 62 -2.10 13.10 7.23
CA ASN A 62 -1.49 14.39 6.87
C ASN A 62 -0.79 14.38 5.50
N ILE A 63 -0.62 13.22 4.86
CA ILE A 63 0.17 13.06 3.62
C ILE A 63 -0.69 12.63 2.43
N THR A 64 -1.86 13.25 2.27
CA THR A 64 -2.87 12.87 1.26
C THR A 64 -2.44 13.12 -0.19
N GLN A 65 -1.34 13.84 -0.42
CA GLN A 65 -0.75 14.08 -1.74
C GLN A 65 0.28 13.03 -2.17
N VAL A 66 0.55 12.03 -1.32
CA VAL A 66 1.54 11.01 -1.63
C VAL A 66 1.08 10.16 -2.82
N THR A 67 1.98 9.91 -3.76
CA THR A 67 1.77 9.08 -4.95
C THR A 67 2.59 7.80 -4.92
N ALA A 68 3.68 7.77 -4.16
CA ALA A 68 4.51 6.59 -3.96
C ALA A 68 4.76 6.36 -2.47
N LEU A 69 4.44 5.15 -2.00
CA LEU A 69 4.62 4.74 -0.61
C LEU A 69 5.35 3.39 -0.54
N TRP A 70 6.54 3.40 0.04
CA TRP A 70 7.38 2.22 0.24
C TRP A 70 7.40 1.84 1.72
N LEU A 71 6.96 0.63 2.01
CA LEU A 71 6.81 0.03 3.33
C LEU A 71 7.35 -1.41 3.35
N GLU A 72 8.10 -1.79 2.31
CA GLU A 72 8.73 -3.10 2.22
C GLU A 72 9.73 -3.34 3.33
N ASP A 73 10.03 -4.61 3.60
CA ASP A 73 10.98 -5.04 4.63
C ASP A 73 10.67 -4.42 6.00
N ASN A 74 9.40 -4.52 6.40
CA ASN A 74 8.92 -4.16 7.73
C ASN A 74 8.34 -5.39 8.45
N GLU A 75 7.76 -5.19 9.62
CA GLU A 75 7.11 -6.24 10.41
C GLU A 75 5.58 -6.07 10.45
N ILE A 76 4.98 -5.46 9.42
CA ILE A 76 3.56 -5.06 9.46
C ILE A 76 2.70 -6.32 9.50
N VAL A 77 1.92 -6.46 10.57
CA VAL A 77 0.94 -7.55 10.75
C VAL A 77 -0.47 -7.04 10.45
N THR A 78 -0.75 -5.78 10.79
CA THR A 78 -2.09 -5.21 10.72
C THR A 78 -2.06 -3.84 10.08
N ILE A 79 -2.97 -3.64 9.13
CA ILE A 79 -3.33 -2.34 8.57
C ILE A 79 -4.77 -2.08 9.01
N GLU A 80 -4.98 -1.10 9.87
CA GLU A 80 -6.33 -0.75 10.34
C GLU A 80 -7.19 -0.25 9.18
N ARG A 81 -8.49 -0.55 9.22
CA ARG A 81 -9.46 0.00 8.26
C ARG A 81 -9.40 1.53 8.25
N GLY A 82 -9.47 2.12 7.05
CA GLY A 82 -9.42 3.55 6.84
C GLY A 82 -8.00 4.14 6.86
N THR A 83 -6.96 3.34 7.10
CA THR A 83 -5.57 3.83 7.09
C THR A 83 -5.14 4.31 5.71
N LEU A 84 -5.58 3.61 4.65
CA LEU A 84 -5.19 3.92 3.27
C LEU A 84 -6.21 4.81 2.58
N ALA A 85 -7.46 4.83 3.05
CA ALA A 85 -8.56 5.60 2.45
C ALA A 85 -8.25 7.08 2.11
N PRO A 86 -7.46 7.84 2.90
CA PRO A 86 -7.12 9.22 2.57
C PRO A 86 -6.16 9.41 1.39
N LEU A 87 -5.46 8.35 0.96
CA LEU A 87 -4.35 8.44 0.00
C LEU A 87 -4.86 8.39 -1.45
N THR A 88 -5.84 9.21 -1.79
CA THR A 88 -6.56 9.14 -3.08
C THR A 88 -5.67 9.35 -4.32
N GLN A 89 -4.49 9.95 -4.14
CA GLN A 89 -3.48 10.15 -5.19
C GLN A 89 -2.41 9.05 -5.26
N LEU A 90 -2.48 8.04 -4.39
CA LEU A 90 -1.51 6.96 -4.33
C LEU A 90 -1.54 6.17 -5.64
N PHE A 91 -0.40 6.14 -6.32
CA PHE A 91 -0.21 5.49 -7.61
C PHE A 91 0.52 4.15 -7.45
N ASN A 92 1.56 4.13 -6.62
CA ASN A 92 2.38 2.97 -6.32
C ASN A 92 2.49 2.75 -4.81
N MET A 93 2.24 1.51 -4.39
CA MET A 93 2.45 1.08 -3.01
C MET A 93 3.21 -0.24 -2.97
N ASP A 94 4.25 -0.30 -2.15
CA ASP A 94 5.01 -1.52 -1.86
C ASP A 94 4.90 -1.85 -0.38
N ILE A 95 4.25 -2.97 -0.06
CA ILE A 95 4.15 -3.55 1.29
C ILE A 95 4.67 -5.00 1.28
N SER A 96 5.54 -5.31 0.33
CA SER A 96 6.16 -6.63 0.24
C SER A 96 7.04 -6.93 1.45
N HIS A 97 7.37 -8.20 1.67
CA HIS A 97 8.27 -8.61 2.76
C HIS A 97 7.82 -8.11 4.14
N ASN A 98 6.52 -8.28 4.42
CA ASN A 98 5.90 -7.98 5.70
C ASN A 98 5.20 -9.25 6.25
N LYS A 99 4.40 -9.11 7.30
CA LYS A 99 3.69 -10.21 7.96
C LYS A 99 2.17 -10.04 7.88
N ILE A 100 1.69 -9.41 6.81
CA ILE A 100 0.29 -9.01 6.69
C ILE A 100 -0.56 -10.27 6.49
N VAL A 101 -1.49 -10.50 7.41
CA VAL A 101 -2.45 -11.61 7.33
C VAL A 101 -3.77 -11.15 6.68
N ASN A 102 -4.25 -9.97 7.08
CA ASN A 102 -5.48 -9.37 6.58
C ASN A 102 -5.18 -7.97 6.03
N PHE A 103 -5.70 -7.68 4.84
CA PHE A 103 -5.57 -6.38 4.19
C PHE A 103 -6.96 -5.70 4.09
N PRO A 104 -7.08 -4.40 4.39
CA PRO A 104 -8.35 -3.67 4.30
C PRO A 104 -8.69 -3.34 2.84
N TRP A 105 -9.19 -4.33 2.10
CA TRP A 105 -9.54 -4.22 0.68
C TRP A 105 -10.56 -3.10 0.40
N GLU A 106 -11.43 -2.79 1.36
CA GLU A 106 -12.40 -1.71 1.32
C GLU A 106 -11.75 -0.32 1.15
N ASP A 107 -10.53 -0.12 1.66
CA ASP A 107 -9.84 1.16 1.53
C ASP A 107 -9.44 1.44 0.08
N LEU A 108 -9.24 0.39 -0.74
CA LEU A 108 -8.84 0.53 -2.14
C LEU A 108 -9.91 1.21 -3.00
N VAL A 109 -11.18 1.22 -2.57
CA VAL A 109 -12.27 1.91 -3.28
C VAL A 109 -11.97 3.40 -3.46
N ASN A 110 -11.29 4.01 -2.48
CA ASN A 110 -10.92 5.42 -2.52
C ASN A 110 -9.61 5.67 -3.30
N LEU A 111 -8.80 4.63 -3.51
CA LEU A 111 -7.49 4.71 -4.17
C LEU A 111 -7.63 4.66 -5.70
N THR A 112 -8.37 5.61 -6.27
CA THR A 112 -8.69 5.66 -7.70
C THR A 112 -7.46 5.86 -8.62
N ALA A 113 -6.39 6.47 -8.09
CA ALA A 113 -5.12 6.64 -8.79
C ALA A 113 -4.22 5.40 -8.77
N LEU A 114 -4.51 4.40 -7.91
CA LEU A 114 -3.62 3.26 -7.70
C LEU A 114 -3.49 2.44 -8.98
N ARG A 115 -2.25 2.10 -9.33
CA ARG A 115 -1.90 1.25 -10.47
C ARG A 115 -1.09 0.04 -10.06
N THR A 116 -0.22 0.21 -9.08
CA THR A 116 0.67 -0.87 -8.64
C THR A 116 0.54 -1.07 -7.14
N LEU A 117 0.22 -2.29 -6.74
CA LEU A 117 0.24 -2.72 -5.35
C LEU A 117 1.05 -4.02 -5.27
N LYS A 118 2.23 -3.94 -4.66
CA LYS A 118 3.09 -5.08 -4.39
C LYS A 118 2.87 -5.56 -2.96
N MET A 119 2.57 -6.84 -2.82
CA MET A 119 2.30 -7.46 -1.52
C MET A 119 2.92 -8.85 -1.41
N ASN A 120 3.89 -9.16 -2.27
CA ASN A 120 4.61 -10.44 -2.23
C ASN A 120 5.28 -10.66 -0.88
N ASN A 121 5.52 -11.91 -0.52
CA ASN A 121 6.21 -12.28 0.72
C ASN A 121 5.49 -11.73 1.98
N ASN A 122 4.17 -11.85 2.00
CA ASN A 122 3.32 -11.65 3.19
C ASN A 122 2.67 -12.97 3.62
N GLU A 123 1.87 -12.93 4.68
CA GLU A 123 1.20 -14.10 5.29
C GLU A 123 -0.31 -14.14 4.98
N MET A 124 -0.73 -13.49 3.88
CA MET A 124 -2.14 -13.41 3.51
C MET A 124 -2.69 -14.79 3.16
N VAL A 125 -3.74 -15.19 3.88
CA VAL A 125 -4.40 -16.49 3.68
C VAL A 125 -5.52 -16.38 2.64
N ASN A 126 -6.18 -15.21 2.57
CA ASN A 126 -7.32 -14.97 1.71
C ASN A 126 -7.10 -13.72 0.87
N LEU A 127 -6.85 -13.92 -0.43
CA LEU A 127 -7.18 -12.89 -1.40
C LEU A 127 -8.71 -12.91 -1.57
N PRO A 128 -9.35 -11.77 -1.87
CA PRO A 128 -10.75 -11.74 -2.26
C PRO A 128 -10.93 -12.42 -3.63
N MET A 129 -10.83 -13.75 -3.65
CA MET A 129 -11.01 -14.63 -4.80
C MET A 129 -12.47 -14.59 -5.30
N ASP A 130 -13.41 -14.26 -4.42
CA ASP A 130 -14.83 -14.14 -4.73
C ASP A 130 -15.14 -12.96 -5.67
N CYS A 131 -14.26 -11.95 -5.74
CA CYS A 131 -14.40 -10.84 -6.69
C CYS A 131 -13.58 -11.01 -7.97
N LEU A 132 -12.48 -11.78 -7.94
CA LEU A 132 -11.62 -12.01 -9.11
C LEU A 132 -12.14 -13.13 -10.03
N SER A 133 -12.85 -14.12 -9.47
CA SER A 133 -13.32 -15.30 -10.21
C SER A 133 -14.68 -15.13 -10.89
N LYS A 134 -15.46 -14.10 -10.54
CA LYS A 134 -16.84 -13.89 -11.05
C LYS A 134 -16.98 -12.83 -12.14
N CYS A 135 -15.88 -12.29 -12.65
CA CYS A 135 -15.87 -11.38 -13.80
C CYS A 135 -15.31 -12.06 -15.06
N THR A 136 -15.78 -13.27 -15.39
CA THR A 136 -15.61 -13.84 -16.72
C THR A 136 -16.86 -13.60 -17.55
N ALA A 137 -16.63 -13.19 -18.80
CA ALA A 137 -17.61 -12.64 -19.73
C ALA A 137 -18.90 -13.49 -19.84
N GLY A 138 -20.05 -12.83 -19.68
CA GLY A 138 -21.27 -13.23 -20.40
C GLY A 138 -22.39 -13.93 -19.63
N SER A 139 -22.50 -13.85 -18.31
CA SER A 139 -23.71 -14.33 -17.61
C SER A 139 -24.13 -13.41 -16.46
N TRP A 140 -25.24 -12.70 -16.66
CA TRP A 140 -26.01 -12.10 -15.57
C TRP A 140 -26.55 -13.21 -14.64
N TRP A 141 -26.75 -12.90 -13.35
CA TRP A 141 -27.15 -13.75 -12.20
C TRP A 141 -26.07 -14.78 -11.76
N SER A 142 -25.51 -14.82 -10.55
CA SER A 142 -25.86 -14.28 -9.24
C SER A 142 -24.60 -14.00 -8.41
N CYS A 143 -24.30 -12.71 -8.18
CA CYS A 143 -23.82 -12.30 -6.86
C CYS A 143 -25.08 -11.99 -6.06
N GLY A 144 -25.24 -12.61 -4.89
CA GLY A 144 -26.35 -12.30 -3.98
C GLY A 144 -26.45 -10.79 -3.83
N ALA A 145 -27.65 -10.27 -4.04
CA ALA A 145 -27.94 -8.86 -4.12
C ALA A 145 -27.42 -8.11 -2.89
N GLY A 146 -26.32 -7.38 -3.08
CA GLY A 146 -25.76 -6.40 -2.16
C GLY A 146 -24.92 -5.41 -2.98
N PRO A 147 -24.84 -4.13 -2.58
CA PRO A 147 -24.10 -3.10 -3.30
C PRO A 147 -22.56 -3.35 -3.35
N GLU A 148 -22.07 -4.45 -2.77
CA GLU A 148 -20.66 -4.77 -2.57
C GLU A 148 -19.94 -5.32 -3.83
N CYS A 149 -20.68 -5.69 -4.88
CA CYS A 149 -20.10 -6.18 -6.14
C CYS A 149 -20.02 -5.14 -7.27
N GLN A 150 -20.25 -3.86 -6.97
CA GLN A 150 -19.99 -2.79 -7.93
C GLN A 150 -18.55 -2.29 -7.77
N THR A 151 -17.67 -2.94 -8.53
CA THR A 151 -16.34 -2.42 -8.90
C THR A 151 -15.36 -2.19 -7.75
N LEU A 152 -14.81 -3.27 -7.20
CA LEU A 152 -13.46 -3.16 -6.63
C LEU A 152 -12.51 -2.70 -7.75
N PRO A 153 -11.71 -1.62 -7.58
CA PRO A 153 -10.78 -1.12 -8.59
C PRO A 153 -9.66 -2.10 -8.94
N LEU A 154 -9.64 -3.29 -8.31
CA LEU A 154 -8.70 -4.38 -8.52
C LEU A 154 -8.52 -4.75 -10.00
N LEU A 155 -9.56 -4.64 -10.84
CA LEU A 155 -9.46 -4.90 -12.29
C LEU A 155 -8.44 -3.98 -13.01
N LYS A 156 -8.13 -2.80 -12.44
CA LYS A 156 -7.16 -1.85 -12.99
C LYS A 156 -5.81 -1.86 -12.27
N ILE A 157 -5.73 -2.54 -11.12
CA ILE A 157 -4.53 -2.55 -10.28
C ILE A 157 -3.71 -3.79 -10.65
N LYS A 158 -2.45 -3.57 -11.03
CA LYS A 158 -1.48 -4.64 -11.16
C LYS A 158 -1.07 -5.09 -9.76
N LEU A 159 -1.68 -6.19 -9.30
CA LEU A 159 -1.28 -6.88 -8.08
C LEU A 159 -0.08 -7.77 -8.38
N ILE A 160 1.01 -7.57 -7.64
CA ILE A 160 2.18 -8.46 -7.70
C ILE A 160 2.21 -9.26 -6.40
N LEU A 161 1.87 -10.54 -6.53
CA LEU A 161 1.87 -11.53 -5.46
C LEU A 161 2.89 -12.61 -5.86
N LEU A 162 4.04 -12.61 -5.21
CA LEU A 162 4.97 -13.73 -5.22
C LEU A 162 4.90 -14.34 -3.82
N SER A 163 4.31 -15.52 -3.72
CA SER A 163 4.33 -16.33 -2.49
C SER A 163 5.57 -17.20 -2.53
N ASN A 164 6.36 -17.20 -1.45
CA ASN A 164 7.43 -18.18 -1.19
C ASN A 164 6.88 -19.55 -0.74
N ARG A 165 5.59 -19.83 -0.94
CA ARG A 165 5.08 -21.19 -0.90
C ARG A 165 4.60 -21.51 -2.30
N GLU A 166 5.38 -22.34 -2.98
CA GLU A 166 4.81 -23.34 -3.86
C GLU A 166 3.48 -23.79 -3.25
N VAL A 167 2.40 -23.55 -3.97
CA VAL A 167 1.15 -24.26 -3.74
C VAL A 167 1.51 -25.73 -3.96
N LYS A 168 1.92 -26.42 -2.90
CA LYS A 168 1.90 -27.88 -2.87
C LYS A 168 0.43 -28.25 -2.92
N ASN A 169 -0.09 -28.35 -4.14
CA ASN A 169 -1.29 -29.12 -4.41
C ASN A 169 -1.05 -30.53 -3.85
N PRO A 170 -1.98 -31.08 -3.05
CA PRO A 170 -2.04 -32.52 -2.88
C PRO A 170 -2.30 -33.22 -4.23
#